data_AF-A0A9D6D1N5-F1
#
_entry.id   AF-A0A9D6D1N5-F1
#
_cell.length_a   1.000
_cell.length_b   1.000
_cell.length_c   1.000
_cell.angle_alpha   90.00
_cell.angle_beta   90.00
_cell.angle_gamma   90.00
#
_symmetry.space_group_name_H-M   'P 1'
#
loop_
_entity.id
_entity.type
_entity.pdbx_description
1 polymer ?
#
loop_
_entity_poly.entity_id
_entity_poly.type
_entity_poly.pdbx_seq_one_letter_code
_entity_poly.pdbx_strand_id
1 'polypeptide(L)'
;MPFFWPLVFAVLGSVFGSFITCALYRVPRGLSLRQPPSMCPDCGTRLGVPDLVPVFSWLFLRGKCRHCGMKVSVYYLGVELLCVGCGLAAFAMGGPALGTFLLFVGLLCAVSTGFLWVQACQFAPRTAVTGSICCMLWVLMHC
;
A
#
# COMPACT_ATOMS: atom_id res chain seq x y z
N MET A 1 22.31 -20.02 -5.56
CA MET A 1 20.96 -19.45 -5.68
C MET A 1 20.88 -18.04 -5.07
N PRO A 2 21.75 -17.07 -5.43
CA PRO A 2 21.80 -15.77 -4.74
C PRO A 2 20.58 -14.87 -5.02
N PHE A 3 19.87 -15.11 -6.15
CA PHE A 3 18.73 -14.28 -6.57
C PHE A 3 17.36 -14.80 -6.09
N PHE A 4 17.29 -16.03 -5.60
CA PHE A 4 16.00 -16.66 -5.25
C PHE A 4 15.30 -15.94 -4.08
N TRP A 5 16.01 -15.73 -2.98
CA TRP A 5 15.42 -15.12 -1.78
C TRP A 5 15.07 -13.64 -1.94
N PRO A 6 15.94 -12.77 -2.52
CA PRO A 6 15.55 -11.39 -2.82
C PRO A 6 14.29 -11.32 -3.70
N LEU A 7 14.18 -12.20 -4.70
CA LEU A 7 13.02 -12.26 -5.57
C LEU A 7 11.74 -12.62 -4.79
N VAL A 8 11.81 -13.59 -3.87
CA VAL A 8 10.68 -13.95 -3.00
C VAL A 8 10.23 -12.75 -2.17
N PHE A 9 11.15 -12.04 -1.52
CA PHE A 9 10.80 -10.85 -0.72
C PHE A 9 10.24 -9.71 -1.57
N ALA A 10 10.74 -9.52 -2.79
CA ALA A 10 10.21 -8.53 -3.72
C ALA A 10 8.79 -8.87 -4.18
N VAL A 11 8.53 -10.13 -4.53
CA VAL A 11 7.19 -10.61 -4.93
C VAL A 11 6.22 -10.47 -3.76
N LEU A 12 6.60 -10.92 -2.56
CA LEU A 12 5.77 -10.74 -1.37
C LEU A 12 5.47 -9.27 -1.11
N GLY A 13 6.49 -8.39 -1.17
CA GLY A 13 6.32 -6.94 -1.03
C GLY A 13 5.36 -6.35 -2.06
N SER A 14 5.40 -6.82 -3.31
CA SER A 14 4.48 -6.36 -4.36
C SER A 14 3.03 -6.81 -4.12
N VAL A 15 2.83 -8.05 -3.66
CA VAL A 15 1.49 -8.59 -3.35
C VAL A 15 0.87 -7.83 -2.18
N PHE A 16 1.63 -7.64 -1.10
CA PHE A 16 1.16 -6.88 0.05
C PHE A 16 0.98 -5.39 -0.27
N GLY A 17 1.88 -4.80 -1.07
CA GLY A 17 1.75 -3.43 -1.54
C GLY A 17 0.47 -3.17 -2.31
N SER A 18 0.09 -4.08 -3.21
CA SER A 18 -1.17 -4.00 -3.97
C SER A 18 -2.39 -4.06 -3.04
N PHE A 19 -2.38 -4.98 -2.07
CA PHE A 19 -3.43 -5.07 -1.06
C PHE A 19 -3.54 -3.80 -0.21
N ILE A 20 -2.41 -3.26 0.27
CA ILE A 20 -2.37 -2.02 1.07
C ILE A 20 -2.89 -0.84 0.25
N THR A 21 -2.47 -0.69 -1.00
CA THR A 21 -2.98 0.34 -1.91
C THR A 21 -4.50 0.24 -2.09
N CYS A 22 -5.04 -0.96 -2.26
CA CYS A 22 -6.49 -1.18 -2.34
C CYS A 22 -7.19 -0.82 -1.02
N ALA A 23 -6.63 -1.23 0.12
CA ALA A 23 -7.16 -0.93 1.44
C ALA A 23 -7.16 0.57 1.73
N LEU A 24 -6.07 1.27 1.40
CA LEU A 24 -5.93 2.70 1.53
C LEU A 24 -6.99 3.46 0.75
N TYR A 25 -7.35 3.01 -0.45
CA TYR A 25 -8.41 3.66 -1.21
C TYR A 25 -9.80 3.40 -0.61
N ARG A 26 -10.08 2.16 -0.20
CA ARG A 26 -11.43 1.71 0.17
C ARG A 26 -11.83 2.00 1.62
N VAL A 27 -10.93 1.77 2.58
CA VAL A 27 -11.19 1.92 4.03
C VAL A 27 -11.68 3.32 4.41
N PRO A 28 -11.01 4.43 4.06
CA PRO A 28 -11.46 5.78 4.43
C PRO A 28 -12.77 6.19 3.74
N ARG A 29 -13.15 5.50 2.65
CA ARG A 29 -14.40 5.74 1.91
C ARG A 29 -15.54 4.83 2.39
N GLY A 30 -15.32 4.01 3.41
CA GLY A 30 -16.31 3.04 3.90
C GLY A 30 -16.67 1.95 2.88
N LEU A 31 -15.85 1.79 1.83
CA LEU A 31 -16.08 0.80 0.78
C LEU A 31 -15.61 -0.57 1.25
N SER A 32 -16.36 -1.61 0.90
CA SER A 32 -15.99 -2.96 1.32
C SER A 32 -14.73 -3.43 0.59
N LEU A 33 -13.83 -4.12 1.31
CA LEU A 33 -12.60 -4.68 0.73
C LEU A 33 -12.89 -5.85 -0.22
N ARG A 34 -14.04 -6.50 -0.04
CA ARG A 34 -14.39 -7.75 -0.73
C ARG A 34 -15.26 -7.54 -1.98
N GLN A 35 -16.12 -6.53 -1.98
CA GLN A 35 -17.08 -6.26 -3.06
C GLN A 35 -17.35 -4.75 -3.25
N PRO A 36 -17.46 -4.26 -4.50
CA PRO A 36 -17.33 -4.96 -5.77
C PRO A 36 -15.86 -5.28 -6.15
N PRO A 37 -15.60 -6.11 -7.19
CA PRO A 37 -14.25 -6.30 -7.73
C PRO A 37 -13.62 -4.96 -8.10
N SER A 38 -12.29 -4.92 -8.22
CA SER A 38 -11.55 -3.76 -8.72
C SER A 38 -12.17 -3.26 -10.02
N MET A 39 -12.87 -2.13 -9.96
CA MET A 39 -13.47 -1.44 -11.09
C MET A 39 -12.82 -0.08 -11.21
N CYS A 40 -12.65 0.39 -12.45
CA CYS A 40 -12.16 1.74 -12.66
C CYS A 40 -13.19 2.74 -12.11
N PRO A 41 -12.79 3.72 -11.29
CA PRO A 41 -13.72 4.69 -10.72
C PRO A 41 -14.38 5.61 -11.76
N ASP A 42 -13.82 5.70 -12.97
CA ASP A 42 -14.35 6.55 -14.05
C ASP A 42 -15.24 5.78 -15.03
N CYS A 43 -14.74 4.65 -15.55
CA CYS A 43 -15.44 3.91 -16.60
C CYS A 43 -16.23 2.69 -16.10
N GLY A 44 -16.15 2.37 -14.80
CA GLY A 44 -16.87 1.24 -14.19
C GLY A 44 -16.46 -0.13 -14.73
N THR A 45 -15.47 -0.21 -15.62
CA THR A 45 -15.02 -1.47 -16.20
C THR A 45 -14.31 -2.30 -15.13
N ARG A 46 -14.65 -3.59 -15.05
CA ARG A 46 -13.94 -4.55 -14.21
C ARG A 46 -12.50 -4.68 -14.71
N LEU A 47 -11.54 -4.41 -13.84
CA LEU A 47 -10.12 -4.65 -14.11
C LEU A 47 -9.84 -6.15 -13.99
N GLY A 48 -9.13 -6.71 -14.97
CA GLY A 48 -8.71 -8.10 -14.97
C GLY A 48 -7.51 -8.34 -14.05
N VAL A 49 -7.17 -9.62 -13.82
CA VAL A 49 -5.95 -10.05 -13.10
C VAL A 49 -4.66 -9.39 -13.61
N PRO A 50 -4.42 -9.20 -14.92
CA PRO A 50 -3.21 -8.50 -15.37
C PRO A 50 -3.26 -7.00 -15.10
N ASP A 51 -4.44 -6.38 -15.00
CA ASP A 51 -4.57 -4.97 -14.64
C ASP A 51 -4.38 -4.71 -13.14
N LEU A 52 -4.55 -5.76 -12.32
CA LEU A 52 -4.34 -5.77 -10.87
C LEU A 52 -2.88 -5.80 -10.44
N VAL A 53 -1.91 -6.01 -11.35
CA VAL A 53 -0.46 -6.01 -11.06
C VAL A 53 0.10 -4.61 -11.32
N PRO A 54 0.04 -3.67 -10.37
CA PRO A 54 -0.06 -2.27 -10.73
C PRO A 54 1.27 -1.70 -11.22
N VAL A 55 2.42 -2.22 -10.77
CA VAL A 55 3.73 -1.88 -11.36
C VAL A 55 3.81 -2.27 -12.84
N PHE A 56 3.40 -3.49 -13.21
CA PHE A 56 3.43 -3.95 -14.60
C PHE A 56 2.36 -3.25 -15.44
N SER A 57 1.12 -3.15 -14.94
CA SER A 57 0.02 -2.45 -15.62
C SER A 57 0.35 -0.97 -15.83
N TRP A 58 0.89 -0.29 -14.82
CA TRP A 58 1.20 1.14 -14.89
C TRP A 58 2.36 1.41 -15.85
N LEU A 59 3.41 0.58 -15.85
CA LEU A 59 4.52 0.73 -16.79
C LEU A 59 4.06 0.49 -18.25
N PHE A 60 3.26 -0.55 -18.49
CA PHE A 60 2.74 -0.88 -19.83
C PHE A 60 1.67 0.11 -20.32
N LEU A 61 0.79 0.56 -19.43
CA LEU A 61 -0.32 1.47 -19.74
C LEU A 61 0.08 2.95 -19.55
N ARG A 62 1.35 3.24 -19.24
CA ARG A 62 1.90 4.59 -18.98
C ARG A 62 1.10 5.38 -17.94
N GLY A 63 0.71 4.68 -16.88
CA GLY A 63 -0.09 5.24 -15.80
C GLY A 63 -1.49 5.65 -16.19
N LYS A 64 -2.07 5.03 -17.22
CA LYS A 64 -3.44 5.27 -17.66
C LYS A 64 -4.28 4.00 -17.54
N CYS A 65 -5.58 4.15 -17.27
CA CYS A 65 -6.50 3.03 -17.40
C CYS A 65 -6.54 2.55 -18.86
N ARG A 66 -6.50 1.23 -19.08
CA ARG A 66 -6.55 0.59 -20.41
C ARG A 66 -7.80 0.94 -21.22
N HIS A 67 -8.91 1.21 -20.54
CA HIS A 67 -10.21 1.44 -21.17
C HIS A 67 -10.57 2.91 -21.30
N CYS A 68 -10.33 3.74 -20.27
CA CYS A 68 -10.73 5.15 -20.28
C CYS A 68 -9.56 6.14 -20.34
N GLY A 69 -8.31 5.69 -20.22
CA GLY A 69 -7.15 6.59 -20.27
C GLY A 69 -6.95 7.45 -19.01
N MET A 70 -7.78 7.30 -17.97
CA MET A 70 -7.67 8.05 -16.71
C MET A 70 -6.29 7.81 -16.07
N LYS A 71 -5.65 8.89 -15.62
CA LYS A 71 -4.35 8.81 -14.94
C LYS A 71 -4.48 8.12 -13.58
N VAL A 72 -3.80 7.01 -13.41
CA VAL A 72 -3.62 6.35 -12.12
C VAL A 72 -2.59 7.14 -11.32
N SER A 73 -3.00 7.59 -10.13
CA SER A 73 -2.17 8.43 -9.27
C SER A 73 -0.84 7.75 -8.93
N VAL A 74 0.27 8.47 -9.18
CA VAL A 74 1.65 8.05 -8.90
C VAL A 74 1.86 7.77 -7.40
N TYR A 75 1.04 8.35 -6.54
CA TYR A 75 1.05 8.10 -5.10
C TYR A 75 0.90 6.61 -4.76
N TYR A 76 -0.04 5.92 -5.42
CA TYR A 76 -0.29 4.50 -5.16
C TYR A 76 0.86 3.62 -5.66
N LEU A 77 1.49 4.00 -6.77
CA LEU A 77 2.72 3.36 -7.24
C LEU A 77 3.86 3.54 -6.24
N GLY A 78 3.98 4.72 -5.63
CA GLY A 78 4.95 4.98 -4.57
C GLY A 78 4.76 4.08 -3.35
N VAL A 79 3.51 3.84 -2.92
CA VAL A 79 3.21 2.93 -1.80
C VAL A 79 3.60 1.49 -2.11
N GLU A 80 3.36 1.02 -3.34
CA GLU A 80 3.78 -0.32 -3.77
C GLU A 80 5.29 -0.48 -3.79
N LEU A 81 6.00 0.48 -4.39
CA LEU A 81 7.46 0.47 -4.43
C LEU A 81 8.05 0.55 -3.02
N LEU A 82 7.41 1.28 -2.11
CA LEU A 82 7.81 1.30 -0.71
C LEU A 82 7.67 -0.09 -0.06
N CYS A 83 6.58 -0.81 -0.32
CA CYS A 83 6.37 -2.16 0.24
C CYS A 83 7.38 -3.17 -0.32
N VAL A 84 7.70 -3.10 -1.61
CA VAL A 84 8.78 -3.88 -2.23
C VAL A 84 10.13 -3.51 -1.60
N GLY A 85 10.39 -2.21 -1.43
CA GLY A 85 11.59 -1.68 -0.79
C GLY A 85 11.74 -2.18 0.66
N CYS A 86 10.67 -2.22 1.44
CA CYS A 86 10.67 -2.78 2.80
C CYS A 86 11.05 -4.27 2.81
N GLY A 87 10.56 -5.06 1.85
CA GLY A 87 10.93 -6.46 1.71
C GLY A 87 12.40 -6.66 1.38
N LEU A 88 12.91 -5.88 0.43
CA LEU A 88 14.32 -5.92 0.03
C LEU A 88 15.25 -5.41 1.14
N ALA A 89 14.85 -4.35 1.85
CA ALA A 89 15.60 -3.79 2.97
C ALA A 89 15.67 -4.78 4.13
N ALA A 90 14.54 -5.41 4.50
CA ALA A 90 14.52 -6.45 5.52
C ALA A 90 15.46 -7.60 5.12
N PHE A 91 15.36 -8.09 3.87
CA PHE A 91 16.26 -9.14 3.37
C PHE A 91 17.74 -8.76 3.46
N ALA A 92 18.09 -7.53 3.10
CA ALA A 92 19.48 -7.05 3.17
C ALA A 92 20.03 -7.01 4.61
N MET A 93 19.17 -6.85 5.62
CA MET A 93 19.59 -6.81 7.03
C MET A 93 19.83 -8.19 7.65
N GLY A 94 19.04 -9.20 7.27
CA GLY A 94 19.03 -10.48 8.00
C GLY A 94 18.96 -11.75 7.14
N GLY A 95 18.92 -11.64 5.82
CA GLY A 95 18.78 -12.79 4.91
C GLY A 95 17.45 -13.54 5.12
N PRO A 96 17.36 -14.82 4.70
CA PRO A 96 16.13 -15.63 4.82
C PRO A 96 15.97 -16.23 6.23
N ALA A 97 16.00 -15.38 7.26
CA ALA A 97 15.81 -15.78 8.65
C ALA A 97 14.38 -15.43 9.12
N LEU A 98 13.87 -16.17 10.10
CA LEU A 98 12.56 -15.89 10.71
C LEU A 98 12.47 -14.44 11.22
N GLY A 99 13.53 -13.92 11.84
CA GLY A 99 13.60 -12.53 12.30
C GLY A 99 13.40 -11.52 11.17
N THR A 100 13.92 -11.82 9.97
CA THR A 100 13.73 -10.99 8.78
C THR A 100 12.28 -10.98 8.29
N PHE A 101 11.60 -12.12 8.33
CA PHE A 101 10.17 -12.19 8.00
C PHE A 101 9.32 -11.41 8.99
N LEU A 102 9.63 -11.50 10.29
CA LEU A 102 8.94 -10.70 11.31
C LEU A 102 9.18 -9.21 11.12
N LEU A 103 10.42 -8.80 10.82
CA LEU A 103 10.75 -7.41 10.50
C LEU A 103 9.98 -6.92 9.27
N PHE A 104 9.96 -7.71 8.19
CA PHE A 104 9.23 -7.38 6.97
C PHE A 104 7.72 -7.18 7.24
N VAL A 105 7.09 -8.11 7.95
CA VAL A 105 5.67 -8.01 8.34
C VAL A 105 5.44 -6.78 9.24
N GLY A 106 6.33 -6.53 10.20
CA GLY A 106 6.27 -5.35 11.08
C GLY A 106 6.34 -4.04 10.29
N LEU A 107 7.25 -3.94 9.32
CA LEU A 107 7.36 -2.79 8.43
C LEU A 107 6.10 -2.58 7.58
N LEU A 108 5.54 -3.65 7.00
CA LEU A 108 4.29 -3.56 6.24
C LEU A 108 3.12 -3.09 7.10
N CYS A 109 2.99 -3.60 8.32
CA CYS A 109 1.98 -3.16 9.28
C CYS A 109 2.14 -1.67 9.59
N ALA A 110 3.36 -1.22 9.93
CA ALA A 110 3.64 0.18 10.23
C ALA A 110 3.34 1.12 9.05
N VAL A 111 3.70 0.72 7.83
CA VAL A 111 3.38 1.45 6.60
C VAL A 111 1.87 1.54 6.43
N SER A 112 1.15 0.42 6.57
CA SER A 112 -0.31 0.38 6.37
C SER A 112 -1.06 1.26 7.37
N THR A 113 -0.71 1.23 8.65
CA THR A 113 -1.35 2.04 9.69
C THR A 113 -1.03 3.52 9.55
N GLY A 114 0.23 3.86 9.22
CA GLY A 114 0.64 5.24 8.97
C GLY A 114 -0.13 5.88 7.82
N PHE A 115 -0.24 5.19 6.69
CA PHE A 115 -1.00 5.70 5.55
C PHE A 115 -2.51 5.74 5.80
N LEU A 116 -3.08 4.74 6.48
CA LEU A 116 -4.50 4.75 6.85
C LEU A 116 -4.80 5.92 7.78
N TRP A 117 -3.92 6.22 8.73
CA TRP A 117 -4.05 7.36 9.62
C TRP A 117 -4.01 8.69 8.85
N VAL A 118 -3.04 8.87 7.95
CA VAL A 118 -2.96 10.07 7.10
C VAL A 118 -4.25 10.26 6.28
N GLN A 119 -4.79 9.20 5.68
CA GLN A 119 -6.05 9.30 4.91
C GLN A 119 -7.27 9.50 5.81
N ALA A 120 -7.33 8.87 6.98
CA ALA A 120 -8.38 9.12 7.95
C ALA A 120 -8.39 10.59 8.38
N CYS A 121 -7.21 11.21 8.57
CA CYS A 121 -7.11 12.64 8.86
C CYS A 121 -7.59 13.53 7.71
N GLN A 122 -7.51 13.09 6.45
CA GLN A 122 -8.03 13.86 5.31
C GLN A 122 -9.56 13.82 5.22
N PHE A 123 -10.19 12.72 5.65
CA PHE A 123 -11.65 12.56 5.63
C PHE A 123 -12.33 12.96 6.95
N ALA A 124 -11.59 13.02 8.07
CA ALA A 124 -12.12 13.40 9.37
C ALA A 124 -12.33 14.93 9.48
N PRO A 125 -13.36 15.39 10.23
CA PRO A 125 -13.56 16.81 10.50
C PRO A 125 -12.32 17.40 11.19
N ARG A 126 -11.97 18.67 10.90
CA ARG A 126 -10.76 19.34 11.40
C ARG A 126 -10.54 19.21 12.92
N THR A 127 -11.59 19.08 13.71
CA THR A 127 -11.57 18.88 15.17
C THR A 127 -11.08 17.49 15.61
N ALA A 128 -11.37 16.45 14.84
CA ALA A 128 -10.89 15.10 15.10
C ALA A 128 -9.40 14.95 14.77
N VAL A 129 -8.93 15.66 13.73
CA VAL A 129 -7.52 15.67 13.32
C VAL A 129 -6.64 16.31 14.40
N THR A 130 -7.02 17.48 14.90
CA THR A 130 -6.32 18.10 16.04
C THR A 130 -6.37 17.23 17.28
N GLY A 131 -7.48 16.53 17.54
CA GLY A 131 -7.60 15.56 18.64
C GLY A 131 -6.62 14.39 18.54
N SER A 132 -6.50 13.76 17.36
CA SER A 132 -5.55 12.66 17.15
C SER A 132 -4.09 13.10 17.20
N ILE A 133 -3.76 14.29 16.67
CA ILE A 133 -2.40 14.85 16.75
C ILE A 133 -2.05 15.21 18.19
N CYS A 134 -2.95 15.85 18.94
CA CYS A 134 -2.76 16.12 20.37
C CYS A 134 -2.58 14.83 21.17
N CYS A 135 -3.35 13.79 20.87
CA CYS A 135 -3.24 12.50 21.57
C CYS A 135 -1.90 11.81 21.29
N MET A 136 -1.43 11.78 20.04
CA MET A 136 -0.09 11.27 19.70
C MET A 136 1.03 12.07 20.37
N LEU A 137 0.96 13.41 20.33
CA LEU A 137 1.93 14.27 21.01
C LEU A 137 1.91 14.06 22.52
N TRP A 138 0.73 13.90 23.12
CA TRP A 138 0.60 13.63 24.55
C TRP A 138 1.22 12.28 24.93
N VAL A 139 0.95 11.21 24.18
CA VAL A 139 1.57 9.89 24.41
C VAL A 139 3.09 9.96 24.26
N LEU A 140 3.61 10.64 23.23
CA LEU A 140 5.05 10.80 23.01
C LEU A 140 5.75 11.65 24.07
N MET A 141 5.03 12.56 24.72
CA MET A 141 5.56 13.36 25.84
C MET A 141 5.49 12.63 27.19
N HIS A 142 4.73 11.53 27.28
CA HIS A 142 4.48 10.80 28.54
C HIS A 142 4.91 9.31 28.47
N CYS A 143 5.70 8.93 27.46
CA CYS A 143 6.51 7.70 27.40
C CYS A 143 7.98 8.07 27.56
#